data_AF-A0A7Y0JLV2-F1
#
_entry.id   AF-A0A7Y0JLV2-F1
#
_cell.length_a   1.000
_cell.length_b   1.000
_cell.length_c   1.000
_cell.angle_alpha   90.00
_cell.angle_beta   90.00
_cell.angle_gamma   90.00
#
_symmetry.space_group_name_H-M   'P 1'
#
loop_
_entity.id
_entity.type
_entity.pdbx_description
1 polymer ?
#
loop_
_entity_poly.entity_id
_entity_poly.type
_entity_poly.pdbx_seq_one_letter_code
_entity_poly.pdbx_strand_id
1 'polypeptide(L)'
;MVERRRRRRLIEDVHVFECRVRALGRAPAGWRLLRRRWSRRRWAWWDGDVLVIRRGPVLDRRVRFAARVPANLTPCPLRPFGEHGVAVRLALSDREIQVAAPDWSRTQLVGPYLAAAVTHLPKAPVPRRFHR
;
A
#
# COMPACT_ATOMS: atom_id res chain seq x y z
N MET A 1 -20.34 28.94 -13.31
CA MET A 1 -20.01 27.54 -13.64
C MET A 1 -18.48 27.38 -13.81
N VAL A 2 -17.67 27.77 -12.81
CA VAL A 2 -16.18 27.84 -12.92
C VAL A 2 -15.47 27.14 -11.73
N GLU A 3 -16.10 27.04 -10.56
CA GLU A 3 -15.55 26.38 -9.36
C GLU A 3 -15.23 24.87 -9.51
N ARG A 4 -15.91 24.14 -10.41
CA ARG A 4 -15.72 22.68 -10.53
C ARG A 4 -14.40 22.28 -11.20
N ARG A 5 -13.70 23.18 -11.89
CA ARG A 5 -12.44 22.87 -12.58
C ARG A 5 -11.18 23.01 -11.72
N ARG A 6 -11.22 23.74 -10.60
CA ARG A 6 -10.03 23.90 -9.73
C ARG A 6 -9.76 22.72 -8.79
N ARG A 7 -10.78 21.92 -8.45
CA ARG A 7 -10.59 20.73 -7.58
C ARG A 7 -9.98 19.52 -8.27
N ARG A 8 -9.95 19.46 -9.61
CA ARG A 8 -9.38 18.33 -10.35
C ARG A 8 -7.86 18.39 -10.51
N ARG A 9 -7.25 19.58 -10.50
CA ARG A 9 -5.81 19.73 -10.77
C ARG A 9 -4.88 19.50 -9.57
N LEU A 10 -5.41 19.47 -8.34
CA LEU A 10 -4.62 19.09 -7.16
C LEU A 10 -4.55 17.57 -6.93
N ILE A 11 -5.30 16.80 -7.73
CA ILE A 11 -5.43 15.33 -7.63
C ILE A 11 -4.51 14.61 -8.64
N GLU A 12 -3.96 15.33 -9.63
CA GLU A 12 -3.03 14.76 -10.61
C GLU A 12 -1.63 14.50 -10.04
N ASP A 13 -1.24 15.14 -8.93
CA ASP A 13 0.10 14.99 -8.32
C ASP A 13 0.17 13.96 -7.19
N VAL A 14 -0.98 13.45 -6.73
CA VAL A 14 -1.04 12.47 -5.64
C VAL A 14 -1.73 11.23 -6.20
N HIS A 15 -0.96 10.19 -6.51
CA HIS A 15 -1.49 8.91 -6.97
C HIS A 15 -2.28 8.20 -5.86
N VAL A 16 -3.53 8.61 -5.68
CA VAL A 16 -4.46 7.98 -4.73
C VAL A 16 -4.93 6.65 -5.30
N PHE A 17 -4.92 5.61 -4.46
CA PHE A 17 -5.38 4.28 -4.80
C PHE A 17 -6.35 3.74 -3.75
N GLU A 18 -7.15 2.76 -4.16
CA GLU A 18 -8.07 2.09 -3.26
C GLU A 18 -7.38 0.97 -2.51
N CYS A 19 -7.65 0.88 -1.22
CA CYS A 19 -7.02 -0.10 -0.37
C CYS A 19 -7.94 -0.68 0.71
N ARG A 20 -7.52 -1.83 1.23
CA ARG A 20 -7.96 -2.37 2.52
C ARG A 20 -6.73 -2.65 3.36
N VAL A 21 -6.89 -2.51 4.67
CA VAL A 21 -5.79 -2.67 5.62
C VAL A 21 -6.19 -3.66 6.69
N ARG A 22 -5.24 -4.49 7.11
CA ARG A 22 -5.35 -5.28 8.35
C ARG A 22 -4.06 -5.19 9.14
N ALA A 23 -4.15 -5.34 10.46
CA ALA A 23 -2.98 -5.54 11.30
C ALA A 23 -2.51 -7.00 11.20
N LEU A 24 -1.21 -7.24 11.14
CA LEU A 24 -0.63 -8.59 11.23
C LEU A 24 -0.30 -8.99 12.68
N GLY A 25 -0.52 -8.09 13.63
CA GLY A 25 -0.30 -8.35 15.05
C GLY A 25 -1.12 -7.41 15.91
N ARG A 26 -0.46 -6.76 16.87
CA ARG A 26 -1.07 -5.68 17.65
C ARG A 26 -1.33 -4.47 16.76
N ALA A 27 -2.41 -3.75 17.04
CA ALA A 27 -2.76 -2.54 16.32
C ALA A 27 -1.65 -1.48 16.48
N PRO A 28 -1.28 -0.75 15.41
CA PRO A 28 -0.30 0.33 15.50
C PRO A 28 -0.86 1.49 16.33
N ALA A 29 0.02 2.26 16.96
CA ALA A 29 -0.36 3.34 17.87
C ALA A 29 -1.36 4.35 17.26
N GLY A 30 -1.17 4.71 15.98
CA GLY A 30 -2.06 5.62 15.22
C GLY A 30 -3.38 4.97 14.73
N TRP A 31 -3.56 3.66 14.92
CA TRP A 31 -4.76 2.93 14.52
C TRP A 31 -5.13 1.83 15.50
N ARG A 32 -5.43 2.18 16.76
CA ARG A 32 -5.84 1.23 17.80
C ARG A 32 -7.02 0.32 17.41
N LEU A 33 -7.92 0.80 16.56
CA LEU A 33 -9.07 0.04 16.05
C LEU A 33 -8.75 -0.84 14.83
N LEU A 34 -7.51 -0.86 14.33
CA LEU A 34 -7.12 -1.74 13.24
C LEU A 34 -7.09 -3.17 13.76
N ARG A 35 -7.92 -4.02 13.18
CA ARG A 35 -8.03 -5.41 13.57
C ARG A 35 -7.23 -6.30 12.62
N ARG A 36 -7.11 -7.58 12.98
CA ARG A 36 -6.61 -8.64 12.10
C ARG A 36 -7.53 -8.91 10.91
N ARG A 37 -8.79 -8.46 10.98
CA ARG A 37 -9.74 -8.49 9.87
C ARG A 37 -9.49 -7.31 8.93
N TRP A 38 -9.69 -7.55 7.64
CA TRP A 38 -9.63 -6.50 6.63
C TRP A 38 -10.58 -5.35 6.94
N SER A 39 -10.09 -4.13 6.83
CA SER A 39 -10.92 -2.94 6.90
C SER A 39 -11.95 -2.91 5.78
N ARG A 40 -12.95 -2.04 5.92
CA ARG A 40 -13.74 -1.58 4.75
C ARG A 40 -12.81 -0.95 3.70
N ARG A 41 -13.30 -0.84 2.46
CA ARG A 41 -12.61 -0.15 1.35
C ARG A 41 -12.30 1.31 1.76
N ARG A 42 -11.09 1.75 1.46
CA ARG A 42 -10.53 3.07 1.79
C ARG A 42 -9.68 3.58 0.64
N TRP A 43 -9.23 4.81 0.77
CA TRP A 43 -8.30 5.44 -0.16
C TRP A 43 -7.00 5.73 0.55
N ALA A 44 -5.89 5.52 -0.15
CA ALA A 44 -4.55 5.78 0.36
C ALA A 44 -3.68 6.42 -0.71
N TRP A 45 -2.59 7.06 -0.28
CA TRP A 45 -1.55 7.60 -1.14
C TRP A 45 -0.22 7.64 -0.38
N TRP A 46 0.87 7.80 -1.11
CA TRP A 46 2.19 8.00 -0.55
C TRP A 46 2.53 9.49 -0.51
N ASP A 47 3.14 9.90 0.60
CA ASP A 47 3.70 11.23 0.84
C ASP A 47 5.15 11.01 1.27
N GLY A 48 6.08 10.98 0.29
CA GLY A 48 7.41 10.43 0.51
C GLY A 48 7.37 8.94 0.91
N ASP A 49 8.01 8.59 2.01
CA ASP A 49 8.02 7.25 2.62
C ASP A 49 6.84 7.00 3.58
N VAL A 50 5.90 7.95 3.65
CA VAL A 50 4.74 7.88 4.53
C VAL A 50 3.50 7.45 3.75
N LEU A 51 2.94 6.29 4.11
CA LEU A 51 1.63 5.88 3.60
C LEU A 51 0.53 6.60 4.37
N VAL A 52 -0.30 7.36 3.66
CA VAL A 52 -1.43 8.08 4.22
C VAL A 52 -2.72 7.39 3.83
N ILE A 53 -3.55 7.04 4.82
CA ILE A 53 -4.81 6.31 4.62
C ILE A 53 -5.98 7.14 5.13
N ARG A 54 -6.94 7.43 4.24
CA ARG A 54 -8.16 8.17 4.57
C ARG A 54 -9.22 7.27 5.21
N ARG A 55 -9.72 7.66 6.38
CA ARG A 55 -10.78 6.95 7.11
C ARG A 55 -12.14 7.62 6.93
N GLY A 56 -12.84 7.31 5.84
CA GLY A 56 -14.24 7.69 5.63
C GLY A 56 -14.46 9.08 5.02
N PRO A 57 -15.73 9.46 4.80
CA PRO A 57 -16.09 10.68 4.07
C PRO A 57 -16.06 11.96 4.93
N VAL A 58 -16.31 11.86 6.24
CA VAL A 58 -16.52 13.00 7.14
C VAL A 58 -15.37 13.13 8.14
N LEU A 59 -14.79 14.35 8.19
CA LEU A 59 -13.64 14.78 8.98
C LEU A 59 -12.30 14.13 8.59
N ASP A 60 -11.24 14.91 8.64
CA ASP A 60 -9.87 14.68 8.16
C ASP A 60 -9.13 13.54 8.90
N ARG A 61 -9.77 12.39 9.10
CA ARG A 61 -9.24 11.21 9.76
C ARG A 61 -8.28 10.51 8.80
N ARG A 62 -7.13 11.14 8.56
CA ARG A 62 -5.97 10.56 7.88
C ARG A 62 -5.10 9.87 8.89
N VAL A 63 -4.61 8.69 8.55
CA VAL A 63 -3.61 8.02 9.37
C VAL A 63 -2.37 7.83 8.55
N ARG A 64 -1.28 8.29 9.14
CA ARG A 64 0.04 8.33 8.55
C ARG A 64 0.86 7.19 9.13
N PHE A 65 1.54 6.50 8.23
CA PHE A 65 2.36 5.36 8.53
C PHE A 65 3.71 5.57 7.86
N ALA A 66 4.73 5.90 8.65
CA ALA A 66 6.11 5.82 8.17
C ALA A 66 6.38 4.34 7.88
N ALA A 67 6.42 3.98 6.59
CA ALA A 67 6.62 2.61 6.18
C ALA A 67 8.10 2.41 5.93
N ARG A 68 8.67 1.37 6.54
CA ARG A 68 9.98 0.87 6.19
C ARG A 68 9.80 -0.30 5.24
N VAL A 69 10.61 -0.30 4.17
CA VAL A 69 10.83 -1.40 3.21
C VAL A 69 9.61 -2.31 3.02
N PRO A 70 8.82 -2.13 1.96
CA PRO A 70 7.72 -3.04 1.69
C PRO A 70 8.28 -4.43 1.46
N ALA A 71 7.76 -5.39 2.23
CA ALA A 71 7.98 -6.78 1.90
C ALA A 71 7.19 -7.08 0.62
N ASN A 72 7.84 -7.82 -0.28
CA ASN A 72 7.34 -8.42 -1.51
C ASN A 72 5.81 -8.41 -1.66
N LEU A 73 5.34 -7.99 -2.83
CA LEU A 73 3.93 -8.13 -3.18
C LEU A 73 3.53 -9.60 -3.19
N THR A 74 2.45 -9.89 -2.48
CA THR A 74 1.82 -11.20 -2.43
C THR A 74 0.46 -11.14 -3.11
N PRO A 75 0.10 -12.11 -3.96
CA PRO A 75 -1.27 -12.27 -4.41
C PRO A 75 -2.21 -12.37 -3.21
N CYS A 76 -3.33 -11.65 -3.26
CA CYS A 76 -4.29 -11.58 -2.18
C CYS A 76 -5.72 -11.61 -2.75
N PRO A 77 -6.35 -12.79 -2.84
CA PRO A 77 -7.72 -12.91 -3.32
C PRO A 77 -8.67 -12.31 -2.29
N LEU A 78 -8.94 -11.02 -2.44
CA LEU A 78 -9.90 -10.28 -1.65
C LEU A 78 -11.13 -10.09 -2.51
N ARG A 79 -12.23 -10.80 -2.20
CA ARG A 79 -13.56 -10.63 -2.82
C ARG A 79 -13.91 -9.18 -3.26
N PRO A 80 -13.67 -8.12 -2.48
CA PRO A 80 -13.95 -6.73 -2.90
C PRO A 80 -13.05 -6.15 -4.00
N PHE A 81 -11.89 -6.73 -4.28
CA PHE A 81 -10.95 -6.36 -5.33
C PHE A 81 -10.93 -7.39 -6.48
N GLY A 82 -11.84 -8.38 -6.43
CA GLY A 82 -11.87 -9.50 -7.36
C GLY A 82 -10.78 -10.54 -7.07
N GLU A 83 -10.60 -11.46 -8.01
CA GLU A 83 -9.61 -12.55 -7.93
C GLU A 83 -8.16 -12.05 -8.04
N HIS A 84 -7.98 -10.81 -8.52
CA HIS A 84 -6.69 -10.21 -8.85
C HIS A 84 -6.32 -9.09 -7.87
N GLY A 85 -6.49 -9.34 -6.57
CA GLY A 85 -5.98 -8.43 -5.54
C GLY A 85 -4.49 -8.67 -5.28
N VAL A 86 -3.74 -7.61 -5.00
CA VAL A 86 -2.36 -7.69 -4.52
C VAL A 86 -2.26 -7.09 -3.13
N ALA A 87 -1.39 -7.63 -2.31
CA ALA A 87 -1.14 -7.13 -0.97
C ALA A 87 0.35 -6.99 -0.68
N VAL A 88 0.70 -5.90 -0.02
CA VAL A 88 2.04 -5.60 0.48
C VAL A 88 2.02 -5.64 2.01
N ARG A 89 3.07 -6.21 2.62
CA ARG A 89 3.28 -6.08 4.06
C ARG A 89 4.20 -4.89 4.30
N LEU A 90 3.78 -3.98 5.17
CA LEU A 90 4.54 -2.80 5.54
C LEU A 90 4.96 -2.93 6.99
N ALA A 91 6.27 -2.83 7.22
CA ALA A 91 6.82 -2.68 8.55
C ALA A 91 6.69 -1.22 8.96
N LEU A 92 6.04 -1.00 10.09
CA LEU A 92 5.98 0.26 10.82
C LEU A 92 7.01 0.18 11.94
N SER A 93 7.43 1.33 12.47
CA SER A 93 8.42 1.43 13.55
C SER A 93 8.18 0.51 14.75
N ASP A 94 6.93 0.13 15.03
CA ASP A 94 6.55 -0.71 16.16
C ASP A 94 5.70 -1.95 15.79
N ARG A 95 5.21 -2.06 14.55
CA ARG A 95 4.18 -3.05 14.14
C ARG A 95 4.22 -3.36 12.66
N GLU A 96 3.46 -4.37 12.24
CA GLU A 96 3.25 -4.65 10.82
C GLU A 96 1.79 -4.55 10.43
N ILE A 97 1.56 -3.96 9.27
CA ILE A 97 0.25 -3.95 8.61
C ILE A 97 0.36 -4.61 7.24
N GLN A 98 -0.77 -5.13 6.78
CA GLN A 98 -0.90 -5.54 5.39
C GLN A 98 -1.88 -4.62 4.70
N VAL A 99 -1.48 -4.12 3.54
CA VAL A 99 -2.28 -3.25 2.69
C VAL A 99 -2.55 -4.00 1.40
N ALA A 100 -3.82 -4.16 1.05
CA ALA A 100 -4.23 -4.76 -0.19
C ALA A 100 -4.90 -3.73 -1.09
N ALA A 101 -4.68 -3.85 -2.39
CA ALA A 101 -5.27 -3.04 -3.43
C ALA A 101 -5.62 -3.94 -4.64
N PRO A 102 -6.42 -3.44 -5.60
CA PRO A 102 -6.52 -4.09 -6.90
C PRO A 102 -5.16 -4.19 -7.60
N ASP A 103 -4.93 -5.23 -8.40
CA ASP A 103 -3.66 -5.41 -9.13
C ASP A 103 -3.33 -4.23 -10.06
N TRP A 104 -4.32 -3.59 -10.68
CA TRP A 104 -4.08 -2.38 -11.49
C TRP A 104 -3.59 -1.17 -10.68
N SER A 105 -3.64 -1.22 -9.35
CA SER A 105 -3.07 -0.22 -8.43
C SER A 105 -1.71 -0.64 -7.85
N ARG A 106 -1.05 -1.67 -8.40
CA ARG A 106 0.19 -2.26 -7.89
C ARG A 106 1.31 -1.25 -7.69
N THR A 107 1.53 -0.38 -8.67
CA THR A 107 2.57 0.67 -8.65
C THR A 107 2.30 1.68 -7.54
N GLN A 108 1.04 2.10 -7.38
CA GLN A 108 0.63 3.04 -6.34
C GLN A 108 0.69 2.38 -4.95
N LEU A 109 0.38 1.08 -4.85
CA LEU A 109 0.44 0.32 -3.60
C LEU A 109 1.86 0.27 -3.04
N VAL A 110 2.88 0.08 -3.89
CA VAL A 110 4.29 0.06 -3.45
C VAL A 110 4.89 1.47 -3.30
N GLY A 111 4.34 2.46 -3.98
CA GLY A 111 4.76 3.86 -3.88
C GLY A 111 6.24 4.06 -4.21
N PRO A 112 7.02 4.74 -3.35
CA PRO A 112 8.43 5.03 -3.61
C PRO A 112 9.31 3.76 -3.67
N TYR A 113 8.78 2.62 -3.24
CA TYR A 113 9.50 1.37 -3.18
C TYR A 113 9.20 0.47 -4.38
N LEU A 114 9.32 1.02 -5.59
CA LEU A 114 9.02 0.33 -6.84
C LEU A 114 9.79 -0.99 -7.01
N ALA A 115 10.99 -1.12 -6.43
CA ALA A 115 11.74 -2.37 -6.42
C ALA A 115 10.92 -3.54 -5.83
N ALA A 116 10.06 -3.28 -4.84
CA ALA A 116 9.18 -4.29 -4.25
C ALA A 116 8.03 -4.71 -5.18
N ALA A 117 7.68 -3.89 -6.18
CA ALA A 117 6.70 -4.29 -7.20
C ALA A 117 7.24 -5.35 -8.16
N VAL A 118 8.57 -5.39 -8.34
CA VAL A 118 9.24 -6.33 -9.25
C VAL A 118 9.55 -7.64 -8.54
N THR A 119 8.50 -8.33 -8.10
CA THR A 119 8.60 -9.59 -7.34
C THR A 119 8.96 -10.79 -8.24
N HIS A 120 9.08 -10.58 -9.56
CA HIS A 120 9.38 -11.62 -10.56
C HIS A 120 10.65 -11.34 -11.36
N LEU A 121 11.62 -10.61 -10.82
CA LEU A 121 12.92 -10.55 -11.48
C LEU A 121 13.52 -11.96 -11.48
N PRO A 122 13.93 -12.50 -12.64
CA PRO A 122 14.65 -13.75 -12.68
C PRO A 122 15.88 -13.62 -11.79
N LYS A 123 16.09 -14.61 -10.93
CA LYS A 123 17.28 -14.69 -10.08
C LYS A 123 18.50 -14.57 -11.00
N ALA A 124 19.34 -13.56 -10.77
CA ALA A 124 20.54 -13.36 -11.58
C ALA A 124 21.35 -14.68 -11.62
N PRO A 125 21.82 -15.12 -12.79
CA PRO A 125 22.60 -16.35 -12.89
C PRO A 125 23.82 -16.26 -11.98
N VAL A 126 23.95 -17.22 -11.07
CA VAL A 126 25.09 -17.27 -10.15
C VAL A 126 26.35 -17.56 -10.98
N PRO A 127 27.40 -16.73 -10.89
CA PRO A 127 28.64 -17.01 -11.60
C PRO A 127 29.21 -18.34 -11.11
N ARG A 128 29.28 -19.33 -11.99
CA ARG A 128 30.01 -20.58 -11.73
C ARG A 128 31.49 -20.21 -11.64
N ARG A 129 32.07 -20.30 -10.44
CA ARG A 129 33.53 -20.30 -10.28
C ARG A 129 34.05 -21.52 -11.04
N PHE A 130 34.69 -21.28 -12.17
CA PHE A 130 35.53 -22.29 -12.81
C PHE A 130 36.75 -22.47 -11.89
N HIS A 131 36.78 -23.58 -11.16
CA HIS A 131 38.02 -24.09 -10.61
C HIS A 131 38.87 -24.57 -11.79
N ARG A 132 39.98 -23.87 -12.02
CA ARG A 132 41.13 -24.39 -12.78
C ARG A 132 41.97 -25.25 -11.85
#